data_AF-A0A060I1E9-F1
#
_entry.id   AF-A0A060I1E9-F1
#
_cell.length_a   1.000
_cell.length_b   1.000
_cell.length_c   1.000
_cell.angle_alpha   90.00
_cell.angle_beta   90.00
_cell.angle_gamma   90.00
#
_symmetry.space_group_name_H-M   'P 1'
#
loop_
_entity.id
_entity.type
_entity.pdbx_description
1 polymer ?
#
loop_
_entity_poly.entity_id
_entity_poly.type
_entity_poly.pdbx_seq_one_letter_code
_entity_poly.pdbx_strand_id
1 'polypeptide(L)'
;MDGGGRADPISHGQMHAAEELRSVRPLLGEEGFWLVSRICGEGYSLGEVVRPGSSKRAKLKAARDLRQYLDLRCELWHLSARS
;
A
#
# COMPACT_ATOMS: atom_id res chain seq x y z
N MET A 1 22.85 4.60 -11.90
CA MET A 1 22.54 5.56 -10.82
C MET A 1 22.94 4.86 -9.54
N ASP A 2 24.23 4.96 -9.20
CA ASP A 2 24.76 4.64 -7.88
C ASP A 2 24.50 5.82 -6.93
N GLY A 3 24.18 5.55 -5.67
CA GLY A 3 23.99 6.60 -4.67
C GLY A 3 23.39 6.05 -3.38
N GLY A 4 24.25 5.52 -2.52
CA GLY A 4 23.87 5.11 -1.17
C GLY A 4 23.52 6.27 -0.26
N GLY A 5 22.76 5.95 0.79
CA GLY A 5 23.04 6.47 2.13
C GLY A 5 22.50 7.85 2.49
N ARG A 6 21.19 7.94 2.71
CA ARG A 6 20.63 8.43 3.98
C ARG A 6 19.15 8.05 3.99
N ALA A 7 18.76 7.16 4.89
CA ALA A 7 17.36 7.11 5.30
C ALA A 7 17.09 8.49 5.88
N ASP A 8 16.36 9.32 5.14
CA ASP A 8 15.83 10.58 5.64
C ASP A 8 15.13 10.26 6.97
N PRO A 9 15.40 10.96 8.08
CA PRO A 9 14.67 10.72 9.32
C PRO A 9 13.19 10.78 8.97
N ILE A 10 12.43 9.70 9.23
CA ILE A 10 11.06 9.46 8.72
C ILE A 10 10.38 10.81 8.49
N SER A 11 10.39 11.26 7.24
CA SER A 11 9.98 12.64 6.94
C SER A 11 8.54 12.81 7.40
N HIS A 12 8.14 14.01 7.82
CA HIS A 12 6.79 14.24 8.34
C HIS A 12 5.70 13.70 7.39
N GLY A 13 5.96 13.69 6.07
CA GLY A 13 5.11 13.07 5.06
C GLY A 13 5.05 11.53 5.11
N GLN A 14 6.13 10.83 5.47
CA GLN A 14 6.15 9.38 5.67
C GLN A 14 5.40 8.99 6.95
N MET A 15 5.52 9.78 8.02
CA MET A 15 4.74 9.60 9.26
C MET A 15 3.25 9.77 8.97
N HIS A 16 2.87 10.87 8.31
CA HIS A 16 1.49 11.14 7.91
C HIS A 16 0.94 10.03 7.00
N ALA A 17 1.70 9.58 5.99
CA ALA A 17 1.27 8.50 5.11
C ALA A 17 1.03 7.17 5.86
N ALA A 18 1.86 6.87 6.87
CA ALA A 18 1.72 5.68 7.70
C ALA A 18 0.53 5.79 8.67
N GLU A 19 0.28 6.95 9.26
CA GLU A 19 -0.91 7.21 10.09
C GLU A 19 -2.19 7.11 9.28
N GLU A 20 -2.23 7.72 8.10
CA GLU A 20 -3.34 7.61 7.17
C GLU A 20 -3.58 6.17 6.71
N LEU A 21 -2.50 5.38 6.52
CA LEU A 21 -2.61 3.95 6.22
C LEU A 21 -3.20 3.17 7.41
N ARG A 22 -2.84 3.52 8.64
CA ARG A 22 -3.40 2.91 9.86
C ARG A 22 -4.87 3.26 10.05
N SER A 23 -5.28 4.48 9.71
CA SER A 23 -6.67 4.95 9.81
C SER A 23 -7.63 4.13 8.92
N VAL A 24 -7.17 3.70 7.74
CA VAL A 24 -7.97 2.90 6.80
C VAL A 24 -7.93 1.39 7.05
N ARG A 25 -7.09 0.90 7.99
CA ARG A 25 -6.98 -0.52 8.35
C ARG A 25 -8.33 -1.22 8.64
N PRO A 26 -9.29 -0.64 9.41
CA PRO A 26 -10.59 -1.29 9.61
C PRO A 26 -11.41 -1.47 8.33
N LEU A 27 -11.18 -0.65 7.30
CA LEU A 27 -11.90 -0.70 6.02
C LEU A 27 -11.26 -1.68 5.04
N LEU A 28 -9.93 -1.77 5.06
CA LEU A 28 -9.17 -2.68 4.18
C LEU A 28 -9.20 -4.14 4.66
N GLY A 29 -9.49 -4.36 5.95
CA GLY A 29 -9.30 -5.66 6.58
C GLY A 29 -7.82 -6.06 6.66
N GLU A 30 -7.55 -7.22 7.24
CA GLU A 30 -6.17 -7.68 7.49
C GLU A 30 -5.40 -7.93 6.19
N GLU A 31 -6.02 -8.62 5.22
CA GLU A 31 -5.37 -8.94 3.93
C GLU A 31 -5.10 -7.68 3.09
N GLY A 32 -6.05 -6.74 3.04
CA GLY A 32 -5.88 -5.50 2.29
C GLY A 32 -4.83 -4.58 2.91
N PHE A 33 -4.85 -4.46 4.23
CA PHE A 33 -3.82 -3.70 4.96
C PHE A 33 -2.43 -4.31 4.77
N TRP A 34 -2.32 -5.64 4.84
CA TRP A 34 -1.06 -6.35 4.60
C TRP A 34 -0.55 -6.13 3.17
N LEU A 35 -1.40 -6.27 2.16
CA LEU A 35 -1.02 -6.12 0.76
C LEU A 35 -0.53 -4.70 0.45
N VAL A 36 -1.26 -3.68 0.93
CA VAL A 36 -0.89 -2.27 0.74
C VAL A 36 0.39 -1.93 1.51
N SER A 37 0.56 -2.40 2.73
CA SER A 37 1.78 -2.15 3.53
C SER A 37 3.02 -2.73 2.83
N ARG A 38 2.93 -3.96 2.35
CA ARG A 38 4.06 -4.62 1.66
C ARG A 38 4.43 -3.92 0.36
N ILE A 39 3.45 -3.56 -0.47
CA ILE A 39 3.76 -2.96 -1.77
C ILE A 39 4.09 -1.46 -1.63
N CYS A 40 3.21 -0.69 -1.01
CA CYS A 40 3.34 0.78 -0.97
C CYS A 40 4.23 1.27 0.19
N GLY A 41 4.28 0.54 1.31
CA GLY A 41 5.09 0.92 2.47
C GLY A 41 6.51 0.35 2.44
N GLU A 42 6.66 -0.89 1.97
CA GLU A 42 7.93 -1.62 2.02
C GLU A 42 8.58 -1.83 0.63
N GLY A 43 7.90 -1.47 -0.46
CA GLY A 43 8.46 -1.49 -1.81
C GLY A 43 8.48 -2.87 -2.50
N TYR A 44 7.79 -3.87 -1.97
CA TYR A 44 7.71 -5.19 -2.60
C TYR A 44 6.93 -5.14 -3.92
N SER A 45 7.40 -5.87 -4.93
CA SER A 45 6.62 -6.10 -6.14
C SER A 45 5.48 -7.08 -5.90
N LEU A 46 4.43 -7.02 -6.74
CA LEU A 46 3.34 -8.00 -6.75
C LEU A 46 3.85 -9.45 -6.85
N GLY A 47 4.97 -9.67 -7.55
CA GLY A 47 5.58 -10.98 -7.70
C GLY A 47 6.20 -11.53 -6.41
N GLU A 48 6.65 -10.65 -5.53
CA GLU A 48 7.28 -11.00 -4.25
C GLU A 48 6.26 -11.17 -3.12
N VAL A 49 5.12 -10.48 -3.17
CA VAL A 49 4.01 -10.72 -2.21
C VAL A 49 3.17 -11.94 -2.55
N VAL A 50 3.00 -12.28 -3.84
CA VAL A 50 2.39 -13.56 -4.17
C VAL A 50 3.38 -14.70 -3.95
N ARG A 51 2.88 -15.87 -3.53
CA ARG A 51 3.76 -17.03 -3.32
C ARG A 51 4.60 -17.36 -4.56
N PRO A 52 5.87 -17.77 -4.42
CA PRO A 52 6.65 -18.31 -5.53
C PRO A 52 5.87 -19.42 -6.24
N GLY A 53 5.84 -19.40 -7.57
CA GLY A 53 5.04 -20.35 -8.36
C GLY A 53 3.54 -20.03 -8.47
N SER A 54 3.06 -18.91 -7.89
CA SER A 54 1.67 -18.49 -8.05
C SER A 54 1.29 -18.28 -9.51
N SER A 55 0.12 -18.80 -9.90
CA SER A 55 -0.40 -18.67 -11.26
C SER A 55 -0.59 -17.21 -11.67
N LYS A 56 -0.53 -16.93 -12.98
CA LYS A 56 -0.83 -15.60 -13.56
C LYS A 56 -2.14 -15.01 -13.02
N ARG A 57 -3.16 -15.86 -12.82
CA ARG A 57 -4.47 -15.46 -12.27
C ARG A 57 -4.39 -14.91 -10.84
N ALA A 58 -3.54 -15.49 -9.98
CA ALA A 58 -3.35 -15.02 -8.61
C ALA A 58 -2.65 -13.65 -8.58
N LYS A 59 -1.64 -13.44 -9.43
CA LYS A 59 -1.00 -12.13 -9.62
C LYS A 59 -1.99 -11.05 -10.08
N LEU A 60 -2.84 -11.39 -11.05
CA LEU A 60 -3.89 -10.49 -11.54
C LEU A 60 -5.00 -10.23 -10.52
N LYS A 61 -5.27 -11.17 -9.61
CA LYS A 61 -6.18 -10.94 -8.48
C LYS A 61 -5.54 -9.94 -7.51
N ALA A 62 -4.32 -10.19 -7.06
CA ALA A 62 -3.60 -9.29 -6.16
C ALA A 62 -3.47 -7.86 -6.72
N ALA A 63 -3.22 -7.71 -8.02
CA ALA A 63 -3.18 -6.40 -8.67
C ALA A 63 -4.54 -5.68 -8.64
N ARG A 64 -5.64 -6.42 -8.85
CA ARG A 64 -7.01 -5.88 -8.78
C ARG A 64 -7.41 -5.52 -7.36
N ASP A 65 -7.04 -6.36 -6.40
CA ASP A 65 -7.30 -6.11 -4.98
C ASP A 65 -6.54 -4.85 -4.53
N LEU A 66 -5.24 -4.75 -4.86
CA LEU A 66 -4.43 -3.55 -4.59
C LEU A 66 -5.09 -2.29 -5.16
N ARG A 67 -5.55 -2.33 -6.41
CA ARG A 67 -6.21 -1.18 -7.04
C ARG A 67 -7.49 -0.78 -6.29
N GLN A 68 -8.36 -1.73 -5.97
CA GLN A 68 -9.59 -1.45 -5.21
C GLN A 68 -9.29 -0.80 -3.85
N TYR A 69 -8.26 -1.30 -3.14
CA TYR A 69 -7.87 -0.73 -1.86
C TYR A 69 -7.31 0.69 -1.97
N LEU A 70 -6.60 1.01 -3.04
CA LEU A 70 -6.11 2.37 -3.31
C LEU A 70 -7.25 3.30 -3.75
N ASP A 71 -8.18 2.82 -4.58
CA ASP A 71 -9.36 3.59 -5.01
C ASP A 71 -10.25 3.94 -3.81
N LEU A 72 -10.47 3.00 -2.88
CA LEU A 72 -11.21 3.24 -1.63
C LEU A 72 -10.57 4.36 -0.79
N ARG A 73 -9.23 4.44 -0.76
CA ARG A 73 -8.51 5.53 -0.08
C ARG A 73 -8.72 6.87 -0.77
N CYS A 74 -8.68 6.91 -2.10
CA CYS A 74 -8.94 8.13 -2.86
C CYS A 74 -10.35 8.67 -2.61
N GLU A 75 -11.36 7.81 -2.56
CA GLU A 75 -12.73 8.21 -2.23
C GLU A 75 -12.85 8.79 -0.82
N LEU A 76 -12.24 8.14 0.18
CA LEU A 76 -12.23 8.60 1.56
C LEU A 76 -11.49 9.93 1.73
N TRP A 77 -10.34 10.09 1.07
CA TRP A 77 -9.59 11.33 1.11
C TRP A 77 -10.31 12.49 0.43
N HIS A 78 -11.05 12.25 -0.66
CA HIS A 78 -11.88 13.27 -1.27
C HIS A 78 -13.13 13.64 -0.46
N LEU A 79 -13.64 12.73 0.39
CA LEU A 79 -14.68 13.03 1.36
C LEU A 79 -14.13 13.84 2.55
N SER A 80 -12.91 13.52 3.01
CA SER A 80 -12.27 14.20 4.14
C SER A 80 -11.72 15.59 3.76
N ALA A 81 -11.18 15.76 2.55
CA ALA A 81 -10.65 17.02 2.05
C ALA A 81 -11.72 18.07 1.68
N ARG A 82 -13.00 17.72 1.79
CA ARG A 82 -14.15 18.62 1.54
C ARG A 82 -14.96 18.82 2.83
N SER A 83 -14.27 19.10 3.92
CA SER A 83 -14.83 19.57 5.20
C SER A 83 -14.11 20.84 5.67
#